data_AF-A0A654IF39-F1
#
_entry.id   AF-A0A654IF39-F1
#
_cell.length_a   1.000
_cell.length_b   1.000
_cell.length_c   1.000
_cell.angle_alpha   90.00
_cell.angle_beta   90.00
_cell.angle_gamma   90.00
#
_symmetry.space_group_name_H-M   'P 1'
#
loop_
_entity.id
_entity.type
_entity.pdbx_description
1 polymer ?
#
loop_
_entity_poly.entity_id
_entity_poly.type
_entity_poly.pdbx_seq_one_letter_code
_entity_poly.pdbx_strand_id
1 'polypeptide(L)'
;MILDIVNKITSQKLKEWRLEELLEILEFNLKNFIIIFLAVLDLVRYQILVIDTRDDHIFISLRKEVIENENLITQQLEVIANESTI
;
A
#
# COMPACT_ATOMS: atom_id res chain seq x y z
N MET A 1 -10.36 2.13 1.42
CA MET A 1 -9.38 2.12 0.31
C MET A 1 -7.96 1.88 0.80
N ILE A 2 -7.32 2.80 1.55
CA ILE A 2 -5.99 2.53 2.15
C ILE A 2 -6.01 1.24 2.98
N LEU A 3 -7.04 1.07 3.82
CA LEU A 3 -7.24 -0.13 4.60
C LEU A 3 -7.37 -1.40 3.75
N ASP A 4 -8.05 -1.32 2.59
CA ASP A 4 -8.22 -2.47 1.69
C ASP A 4 -6.90 -2.88 1.04
N ILE A 5 -6.07 -1.90 0.66
CA ILE A 5 -4.71 -2.13 0.14
C ILE A 5 -3.83 -2.75 1.22
N VAL A 6 -3.84 -2.21 2.44
CA VAL A 6 -3.10 -2.77 3.57
C VAL A 6 -3.54 -4.20 3.86
N ASN A 7 -4.85 -4.48 3.91
CA ASN A 7 -5.37 -5.82 4.13
C ASN A 7 -4.94 -6.81 3.03
N LYS A 8 -5.00 -6.38 1.76
CA LYS A 8 -4.54 -7.22 0.63
C LYS A 8 -3.06 -7.53 0.74
N ILE A 9 -2.20 -6.53 0.96
CA ILE A 9 -0.75 -6.73 1.04
C ILE A 9 -0.36 -7.56 2.26
N THR A 10 -0.94 -7.28 3.42
CA THR A 10 -0.64 -7.99 4.68
C THR A 10 -1.16 -9.42 4.71
N SER A 11 -2.10 -9.79 3.83
CA SER A 11 -2.52 -11.19 3.66
C SER A 11 -1.36 -12.10 3.19
N GLN A 12 -0.36 -11.54 2.51
CA GLN A 12 0.85 -12.24 2.06
C GLN A 12 2.07 -11.36 2.30
N LYS A 13 2.52 -11.29 3.55
CA LYS A 13 3.53 -10.33 4.03
C LYS A 13 4.87 -10.37 3.30
N LEU A 14 5.24 -11.53 2.75
CA LEU A 14 6.51 -11.74 2.04
C LEU A 14 6.39 -11.59 0.52
N LYS A 15 5.18 -11.36 0.00
CA LYS A 15 4.94 -11.22 -1.43
C LYS A 15 5.26 -9.81 -1.89
N GLU A 16 5.91 -9.71 -3.05
CA GLU A 16 5.93 -8.50 -3.86
C GLU A 16 4.72 -8.49 -4.78
N TRP A 17 3.93 -7.42 -4.71
CA TRP A 17 2.72 -7.22 -5.50
C TRP A 17 3.01 -6.32 -6.68
N ARG A 18 2.58 -6.70 -7.87
CA ARG A 18 2.51 -5.74 -8.99
C ARG A 18 1.39 -4.75 -8.72
N LEU A 19 1.56 -3.48 -9.11
CA LEU A 19 0.52 -2.46 -8.96
C LEU A 19 -0.80 -2.90 -9.61
N GLU A 20 -0.72 -3.57 -10.76
CA GLU A 20 -1.85 -4.10 -11.52
C GLU A 20 -2.66 -5.14 -10.72
N GLU A 21 -2.01 -5.93 -9.85
CA GLU A 21 -2.70 -6.89 -8.97
C GLU A 21 -3.49 -6.18 -7.85
N LEU A 22 -3.07 -4.98 -7.46
CA LEU A 22 -3.84 -4.17 -6.51
C LEU A 22 -5.08 -3.56 -7.16
N LEU A 23 -5.10 -3.41 -8.49
CA LEU A 23 -6.28 -2.91 -9.21
C LEU A 23 -7.47 -3.86 -9.10
N GLU A 24 -7.25 -5.15 -8.86
CA GLU A 24 -8.33 -6.13 -8.61
C GLU A 24 -9.22 -5.78 -7.40
N ILE A 25 -8.79 -4.86 -6.52
CA ILE A 25 -9.60 -4.37 -5.40
C ILE A 25 -10.82 -3.57 -5.93
N LEU A 26 -10.74 -3.01 -7.13
CA LEU A 26 -11.77 -2.18 -7.74
C LEU A 26 -12.00 -2.58 -9.21
N GLU A 27 -13.08 -2.09 -9.81
CA GLU A 27 -13.22 -2.19 -11.26
C GLU A 27 -12.12 -1.40 -11.97
N PHE A 28 -11.47 -1.97 -12.97
CA PHE A 28 -10.38 -1.30 -13.68
C PHE A 28 -10.91 -0.11 -14.51
N ASN A 29 -10.53 1.09 -14.11
CA ASN A 29 -10.67 2.31 -14.89
C ASN A 29 -9.59 3.32 -14.46
N LEU A 30 -9.35 4.36 -15.27
CA LEU A 30 -8.31 5.35 -15.03
C LEU A 30 -8.44 6.04 -13.66
N LYS A 31 -9.67 6.34 -13.23
CA LYS A 31 -9.92 6.96 -11.93
C LYS A 31 -9.46 6.03 -10.80
N ASN A 32 -9.84 4.76 -10.85
CA ASN A 32 -9.48 3.77 -9.83
C ASN A 32 -7.98 3.47 -9.83
N PHE A 33 -7.33 3.48 -11.00
CA PHE A 33 -5.88 3.38 -11.12
C PHE A 33 -5.17 4.51 -10.37
N ILE A 34 -5.55 5.77 -10.64
CA ILE A 34 -4.95 6.95 -9.98
C ILE A 34 -5.18 6.87 -8.46
N ILE A 35 -6.38 6.51 -8.05
CA ILE A 35 -6.78 6.38 -6.65
C ILE A 35 -5.91 5.35 -5.91
N ILE A 36 -5.72 4.15 -6.48
CA ILE A 36 -4.88 3.11 -5.89
C ILE A 36 -3.42 3.55 -5.84
N PHE A 37 -2.94 4.19 -6.91
CA PHE A 37 -1.57 4.68 -6.96
C PHE A 37 -1.29 5.73 -5.87
N LEU A 38 -2.19 6.68 -5.66
CA LEU A 38 -2.07 7.68 -4.59
C LEU A 38 -2.06 7.04 -3.21
N ALA A 39 -2.94 6.06 -2.97
CA ALA A 39 -2.97 5.35 -1.69
C ALA A 39 -1.69 4.54 -1.43
N VAL A 40 -1.08 3.95 -2.47
CA VAL A 40 0.23 3.30 -2.35
C VAL A 40 1.32 4.32 -2.02
N LEU A 41 1.32 5.49 -2.66
CA LEU A 41 2.29 6.56 -2.36
C LEU A 41 2.15 7.08 -0.92
N ASP A 42 0.92 7.20 -0.41
CA ASP A 42 0.70 7.54 1.00
C ASP A 42 1.32 6.47 1.91
N LEU A 43 1.04 5.20 1.66
CA LEU A 43 1.62 4.10 2.45
C LEU A 43 3.15 4.04 2.38
N VAL A 44 3.76 4.48 1.28
CA VAL A 44 5.22 4.67 1.18
C VAL A 44 5.69 5.85 2.02
N ARG A 45 4.98 7.00 1.97
CA ARG A 45 5.26 8.19 2.80
C ARG A 45 5.26 7.83 4.29
N TYR A 46 4.32 6.98 4.72
CA TYR A 46 4.21 6.49 6.10
C TYR A 46 5.12 5.31 6.43
N GLN A 47 6.08 4.98 5.56
CA GLN A 47 7.06 3.92 5.77
C GLN A 47 6.42 2.54 6.01
N ILE A 48 5.23 2.29 5.46
CA ILE A 48 4.60 0.97 5.49
C ILE A 48 5.08 0.13 4.31
N LEU A 49 5.15 0.76 3.13
CA LEU A 49 5.50 0.11 1.87
C LEU A 49 6.84 0.61 1.31
N VAL A 50 7.39 -0.19 0.40
CA VAL A 50 8.44 0.19 -0.55
C VAL A 50 7.97 -0.08 -1.97
N ILE A 51 8.48 0.73 -2.89
CA ILE A 51 8.25 0.57 -4.32
C ILE A 51 9.58 0.22 -4.98
N ASP A 52 9.54 -0.74 -5.89
CA ASP A 52 10.61 -1.05 -6.83
C ASP A 52 10.07 -1.01 -8.26
N THR A 53 10.94 -0.79 -9.25
CA THR A 53 10.57 -0.78 -10.67
C THR A 53 11.50 -1.70 -11.45
N ARG A 54 10.92 -2.71 -12.11
CA ARG A 54 11.65 -3.72 -12.89
C ARG A 54 10.88 -4.02 -14.17
N ASP A 55 11.56 -4.04 -15.30
CA ASP A 55 10.98 -4.38 -16.61
C ASP A 55 9.65 -3.65 -16.90
N ASP A 56 9.63 -2.33 -16.70
CA ASP A 56 8.45 -1.45 -16.86
C ASP A 56 7.26 -1.72 -15.91
N HIS A 57 7.45 -2.59 -14.91
CA HIS A 57 6.44 -2.86 -13.89
C HIS A 57 6.81 -2.23 -12.54
N ILE A 58 5.77 -1.81 -11.81
CA ILE A 58 5.87 -1.28 -10.45
C ILE A 58 5.55 -2.40 -9.47
N PHE A 59 6.50 -2.68 -8.57
CA PHE A 59 6.38 -3.66 -7.51
C PHE A 59 6.26 -2.99 -6.15
N ILE A 60 5.44 -3.57 -5.29
CA ILE A 60 5.05 -3.02 -4.00
C ILE A 60 5.19 -4.13 -2.97
N SER A 61 5.90 -3.86 -1.88
CA SER A 61 6.07 -4.81 -0.79
C SER A 61 6.10 -4.11 0.57
N LEU A 62 5.85 -4.88 1.63
CA LEU A 62 6.00 -4.37 2.99
C LEU A 62 7.47 -4.07 3.27
N ARG A 63 7.71 -3.00 4.02
CA ARG A 63 9.03 -2.76 4.61
C ARG A 63 9.40 -3.89 5.56
N LYS A 64 10.70 -4.19 5.62
CA LYS A 64 11.24 -5.24 6.48
C LYS A 64 10.88 -5.00 7.94
N GLU A 65 11.02 -3.76 8.39
CA GLU A 65 10.70 -3.33 9.75
C GLU A 65 9.21 -3.57 10.09
N VAL A 66 8.33 -3.41 9.11
CA VAL A 66 6.89 -3.62 9.23
C VAL A 66 6.53 -5.10 9.25
N ILE A 67 7.25 -5.93 8.50
CA ILE A 67 7.14 -7.39 8.57
C ILE A 67 7.57 -7.89 9.95
N GLU A 68 8.62 -7.30 10.53
CA GLU A 68 9.16 -7.66 11.85
C GLU A 68 8.29 -7.13 13.01
N ASN A 69 7.57 -6.02 12.82
CA ASN A 69 6.72 -5.41 13.84
C ASN A 69 5.42 -4.87 13.25
N GLU A 70 4.37 -5.69 13.31
CA GLU A 70 3.03 -5.36 12.77
C GLU A 70 2.36 -4.18 13.48
N ASN A 71 2.74 -3.87 14.72
CA ASN A 71 2.19 -2.71 15.43
C ASN A 71 2.53 -1.40 14.73
N LEU A 72 3.59 -1.36 13.92
CA LEU A 72 3.92 -0.18 13.10
C LEU A 72 2.82 0.15 12.10
N ILE A 73 2.11 -0.85 11.55
CA ILE A 73 1.01 -0.59 10.62
C ILE A 73 -0.10 0.17 11.34
N THR A 74 -0.52 -0.31 12.51
CA THR A 74 -1.59 0.30 13.29
C THR A 74 -1.23 1.73 13.69
N GLN A 75 -0.01 1.95 14.19
CA GLN A 75 0.47 3.28 14.56
C GLN A 75 0.46 4.26 13.38
N GLN A 76 0.93 3.82 12.22
CA GLN A 76 0.98 4.68 11.03
C GLN A 76 -0.41 4.93 10.43
N LEU A 77 -1.32 3.96 10.50
CA LEU A 77 -2.72 4.15 10.10
C LEU A 77 -3.47 5.16 10.97
N GLU A 78 -3.18 5.22 12.27
CA GLU A 78 -3.73 6.25 13.17
C GLU A 78 -3.24 7.65 12.77
N VAL A 79 -1.97 7.80 12.39
CA VAL A 79 -1.44 9.10 11.89
C VAL A 79 -2.15 9.52 10.61
N ILE A 80 -2.30 8.60 9.65
CA ILE A 80 -3.04 8.84 8.39
C ILE A 80 -4.47 9.32 8.67
N ALA A 81 -5.17 8.66 9.59
CA ALA A 81 -6.54 9.01 9.95
C ALA A 81 -6.65 10.41 10.56
N ASN A 82 -5.69 10.77 11.43
CA ASN A 82 -5.67 12.07 12.09
C ASN A 82 -5.32 13.23 11.14
N GLU A 83 -4.41 13.04 10.18
CA GLU A 83 -4.12 14.06 9.15
C GLU A 83 -5.29 14.29 8.18
N SER A 84 -6.10 13.24 7.92
CA SER A 84 -7.25 13.33 7.01
C SER A 84 -8.47 14.06 7.62
N THR A 85 -8.43 14.39 8.91
CA THR A 85 -9.53 15.02 9.65
C THR A 85 -9.32 16.54 9.85
N ILE A 86 -8.24 17.09 9.29
CA ILE A 86 -7.89 18.53 9.32
C ILE A 86 -8.18 19.14 7.95
#